data_AF-Q82WF4-F1
#
_entry.id   AF-Q82WF4-F1
#
_cell.length_a   1.000
_cell.length_b   1.000
_cell.length_c   1.000
_cell.angle_alpha   90.00
_cell.angle_beta   90.00
_cell.angle_gamma   90.00
#
_symmetry.space_group_name_H-M   'P 1'
#
loop_
_entity.id
_entity.type
_entity.pdbx_description
1 polymer ?
#
loop_
_entity_poly.entity_id
_entity_poly.type
_entity_poly.pdbx_seq_one_letter_code
_entity_poly.pdbx_strand_id
1 'polypeptide(L)'
;MLSLCRIIISLLLVGLSGQAAADISNSPNPYDAGYGFDTPDEAGWGGWMRGGASTLYAEWDTISDASYGGSGDRTAAPDIGTHNVADAYLSWNPGVFVTSTGNLITPSVVQEFFIRISPVSLFSGPLVVALQVEMWGDEPAAPLLNGLAASSWTRTFTGTSVTDHDLNQYLGLWYFANTVNHFEFDLTNQPFISLAQVAVDIAQVSEPYMLAIMLTGLILIGSMTRYRSRPI
;
A
#
# COMPACT_ATOMS: atom_id res chain seq x y z
N MET A 1 31.07 -17.54 -12.14
CA MET A 1 31.11 -16.06 -12.01
C MET A 1 29.76 -15.42 -11.66
N LEU A 2 28.60 -16.00 -12.03
CA LEU A 2 27.26 -15.54 -11.58
C LEU A 2 27.05 -15.47 -10.05
N SER A 3 27.82 -16.24 -9.28
CA SER A 3 27.74 -16.25 -7.81
C SER A 3 28.37 -14.99 -7.18
N LEU A 4 29.46 -14.48 -7.77
CA LEU A 4 30.24 -13.38 -7.19
C LEU A 4 29.52 -12.03 -7.34
N CYS A 5 28.86 -11.79 -8.48
CA CYS A 5 28.02 -10.60 -8.67
C CYS A 5 26.79 -10.61 -7.75
N ARG A 6 26.15 -11.77 -7.54
CA ARG A 6 25.05 -11.91 -6.57
C ARG A 6 25.52 -11.54 -5.16
N ILE A 7 26.70 -12.02 -4.74
CA ILE A 7 27.24 -11.75 -3.41
C ILE A 7 27.65 -10.28 -3.23
N ILE A 8 28.24 -9.65 -4.24
CA ILE A 8 28.66 -8.23 -4.19
C ILE A 8 27.44 -7.29 -4.19
N ILE A 9 26.40 -7.62 -4.97
CA ILE A 9 25.11 -6.91 -4.96
C ILE A 9 24.44 -7.06 -3.58
N SER A 10 24.39 -8.26 -3.03
CA SER A 10 23.82 -8.48 -1.69
C SER A 10 24.59 -7.81 -0.55
N LEU A 11 25.93 -7.69 -0.62
CA LEU A 11 26.73 -7.06 0.45
C LEU A 11 26.67 -5.53 0.45
N LEU A 12 26.53 -4.89 -0.72
CA LEU A 12 26.45 -3.43 -0.84
C LEU A 12 25.06 -2.87 -0.50
N LEU A 13 24.00 -3.69 -0.66
CA LEU A 13 22.61 -3.34 -0.35
C LEU A 13 22.24 -3.43 1.13
N VAL A 14 23.02 -4.15 1.96
CA VAL A 14 22.79 -4.28 3.41
C VAL A 14 23.29 -3.06 4.21
N GLY A 15 24.11 -2.20 3.59
CA GLY A 15 24.85 -1.15 4.31
C GLY A 15 24.20 0.22 4.43
N LEU A 16 23.05 0.47 3.79
CA LEU A 16 22.51 1.84 3.64
C LEU A 16 20.98 1.87 3.69
N SER A 17 20.38 1.47 4.82
CA SER A 17 19.00 1.85 5.14
C SER A 17 18.99 2.66 6.44
N GLY A 18 18.51 3.91 6.32
CA GLY A 18 18.18 4.76 7.46
C GLY A 18 16.82 4.36 8.02
N GLN A 19 16.65 4.46 9.33
CA GLN A 19 15.43 4.06 10.02
C GLN A 19 14.32 5.10 9.78
N ALA A 20 13.19 4.65 9.24
CA ALA A 20 11.91 5.27 9.55
C ALA A 20 11.45 4.70 10.89
N ALA A 21 11.17 5.55 11.87
CA ALA A 21 10.61 5.12 13.14
C ALA A 21 9.09 5.09 13.01
N ALA A 22 8.50 3.91 12.99
CA ALA A 22 7.07 3.75 13.23
C ALA A 22 6.75 4.10 14.69
N ASP A 23 5.58 4.67 14.94
CA ASP A 23 5.01 4.73 16.28
C ASP A 23 4.58 3.32 16.71
N ILE A 24 4.73 3.01 17.99
CA ILE A 24 4.42 1.71 18.62
C ILE A 24 3.15 1.81 19.50
N SER A 25 2.41 2.90 19.38
CA SER A 25 1.28 3.24 20.22
C SER A 25 0.10 2.30 20.02
N ASN A 26 -0.07 1.77 18.80
CA ASN A 26 -1.02 0.70 18.48
C ASN A 26 -0.28 -0.63 18.34
N SER A 27 -0.38 -1.45 19.38
CA SER A 27 0.16 -2.82 19.36
C SER A 27 -0.82 -3.80 18.71
N PRO A 28 -0.33 -4.81 17.98
CA PRO A 28 1.09 -5.09 17.69
C PRO A 28 1.68 -4.19 16.60
N ASN A 29 3.01 -3.98 16.61
CA ASN A 29 3.68 -3.22 15.55
C ASN A 29 3.49 -3.95 14.20
N PRO A 30 2.79 -3.34 13.24
CA PRO A 30 2.44 -3.97 11.97
C PRO A 30 3.67 -4.27 11.11
N TYR A 31 4.80 -3.59 11.34
CA TYR A 31 6.08 -3.78 10.64
C TYR A 31 7.02 -4.81 11.28
N ASP A 32 6.65 -5.40 12.43
CA ASP A 32 7.50 -6.39 13.08
C ASP A 32 7.54 -7.71 12.27
N ALA A 33 8.67 -8.42 12.34
CA ALA A 33 8.82 -9.70 11.67
C ALA A 33 7.71 -10.69 12.09
N GLY A 34 6.94 -11.16 11.11
CA GLY A 34 5.80 -12.07 11.32
C GLY A 34 4.44 -11.43 11.09
N TYR A 35 4.36 -10.11 10.91
CA TYR A 35 3.18 -9.40 10.43
C TYR A 35 3.25 -9.18 8.90
N GLY A 36 2.15 -8.73 8.31
CA GLY A 36 1.94 -8.61 6.86
C GLY A 36 1.93 -7.17 6.33
N PHE A 37 2.33 -6.19 7.14
CA PHE A 37 2.65 -4.83 6.71
C PHE A 37 4.12 -4.78 6.34
N ASP A 38 4.41 -4.98 5.06
CA ASP A 38 5.76 -4.79 4.54
C ASP A 38 6.15 -3.32 4.69
N THR A 39 7.39 -3.09 5.12
CA THR A 39 7.96 -1.75 5.06
C THR A 39 8.22 -1.36 3.59
N PRO A 40 8.30 -0.07 3.29
CA PRO A 40 8.79 0.48 2.02
C PRO A 40 9.96 -0.19 1.31
N ASP A 41 10.90 -0.69 2.10
CA ASP A 41 12.15 -1.31 1.71
C ASP A 41 12.01 -2.82 1.47
N GLU A 42 10.86 -3.39 1.88
CA GLU A 42 10.44 -4.77 1.65
C GLU A 42 9.37 -4.88 0.53
N ALA A 43 8.71 -3.75 0.21
CA ALA A 43 7.64 -3.60 -0.78
C ALA A 43 8.06 -3.89 -2.24
N GLY A 44 7.98 -5.17 -2.63
CA GLY A 44 8.39 -5.69 -3.93
C GLY A 44 7.43 -5.50 -5.12
N TRP A 45 6.41 -4.65 -5.03
CA TRP A 45 5.37 -4.47 -6.08
C TRP A 45 5.79 -3.58 -7.26
N GLY A 46 7.07 -3.63 -7.64
CA GLY A 46 7.60 -2.90 -8.79
C GLY A 46 9.06 -2.46 -8.69
N GLY A 47 9.78 -2.85 -7.63
CA GLY A 47 11.20 -2.54 -7.46
C GLY A 47 11.50 -1.08 -7.14
N TRP A 48 10.57 -0.40 -6.47
CA TRP A 48 10.69 0.99 -6.00
C TRP A 48 10.63 1.05 -4.48
N MET A 49 11.03 2.18 -3.89
CA MET A 49 11.03 2.39 -2.44
C MET A 49 10.10 3.56 -2.08
N ARG A 50 9.34 3.44 -0.99
CA ARG A 50 8.57 4.57 -0.42
C ARG A 50 9.50 5.76 -0.19
N GLY A 51 9.02 6.96 -0.48
CA GLY A 51 9.84 8.18 -0.36
C GLY A 51 10.88 8.38 -1.47
N GLY A 52 10.88 7.52 -2.50
CA GLY A 52 11.67 7.70 -3.71
C GLY A 52 11.11 8.81 -4.63
N ALA A 53 11.97 9.39 -5.46
CA ALA A 53 11.63 10.57 -6.27
C ALA A 53 10.42 10.42 -7.20
N SER A 54 10.06 9.20 -7.61
CA SER A 54 8.91 8.90 -8.48
C SER A 54 7.79 8.15 -7.75
N THR A 55 7.75 8.25 -6.42
CA THR A 55 6.73 7.62 -5.59
C THR A 55 5.92 8.66 -4.84
N LEU A 56 4.73 8.28 -4.40
CA LEU A 56 3.86 9.03 -3.52
C LEU A 56 3.51 8.13 -2.34
N TYR A 57 3.40 8.73 -1.17
CA TYR A 57 3.11 8.03 0.06
C TYR A 57 2.27 8.87 1.02
N ALA A 58 1.34 8.21 1.70
CA ALA A 58 0.65 8.73 2.89
C ALA A 58 0.27 7.57 3.82
N GLU A 59 0.37 7.77 5.12
CA GLU A 59 0.00 6.75 6.12
C GLU A 59 -0.67 7.35 7.35
N TRP A 60 -1.66 6.59 7.84
CA TRP A 60 -2.43 6.85 9.04
C TRP A 60 -2.30 5.65 9.98
N ASP A 61 -1.88 5.88 11.21
CA ASP A 61 -1.81 4.86 12.26
C ASP A 61 -2.64 5.25 13.50
N THR A 62 -2.52 6.50 13.94
CA THR A 62 -3.40 7.07 14.97
C THR A 62 -4.34 8.09 14.32
N ILE A 63 -5.57 7.66 14.06
CA ILE A 63 -6.58 8.51 13.41
C ILE A 63 -7.05 9.57 14.40
N SER A 64 -6.73 10.84 14.13
CA SER A 64 -7.11 11.99 14.95
C SER A 64 -8.20 12.81 14.27
N ASP A 65 -9.38 12.89 14.90
CA ASP A 65 -10.52 13.64 14.39
C ASP A 65 -10.23 15.13 14.24
N ALA A 66 -10.74 15.73 13.17
CA ALA A 66 -10.50 17.11 12.77
C ALA A 66 -9.02 17.52 12.67
N SER A 67 -8.09 16.58 12.45
CA SER A 67 -6.67 16.91 12.29
C SER A 67 -6.31 17.44 10.89
N TYR A 68 -7.21 17.29 9.92
CA TYR A 68 -7.08 17.86 8.57
C TYR A 68 -7.98 19.08 8.35
N GLY A 69 -9.28 18.94 8.58
CA GLY A 69 -10.29 19.98 8.39
C GLY A 69 -10.51 20.89 9.61
N GLY A 70 -11.69 21.51 9.68
CA GLY A 70 -12.15 22.25 10.85
C GLY A 70 -12.66 21.32 11.96
N SER A 71 -12.92 21.89 13.15
CA SER A 71 -13.34 21.14 14.35
C SER A 71 -14.68 20.37 14.24
N GLY A 72 -15.42 20.56 13.15
CA GLY A 72 -16.65 19.82 12.85
C GLY A 72 -16.47 18.76 11.76
N ASP A 73 -15.30 18.70 11.14
CA ASP A 73 -15.01 17.82 10.01
C ASP A 73 -14.49 16.48 10.50
N ARG A 74 -15.14 15.40 10.08
CA ARG A 74 -14.74 14.02 10.35
C ARG A 74 -13.61 13.61 9.40
N THR A 75 -12.46 14.21 9.61
CA THR A 75 -11.28 14.08 8.75
C THR A 75 -10.00 13.94 9.56
N ALA A 76 -9.05 13.17 9.06
CA ALA A 76 -7.73 13.02 9.63
C ALA A 76 -6.63 13.22 8.59
N ALA A 77 -5.60 13.99 8.95
CA ALA A 77 -4.37 14.09 8.17
C ALA A 77 -3.48 12.87 8.45
N PRO A 78 -2.59 12.48 7.51
CA PRO A 78 -1.56 11.47 7.76
C PRO A 78 -0.70 11.87 8.97
N ASP A 79 -0.49 10.95 9.91
CA ASP A 79 0.25 11.19 11.15
C ASP A 79 1.65 10.57 11.13
N ILE A 80 1.84 9.45 10.44
CA ILE A 80 3.16 8.83 10.26
C ILE A 80 4.00 9.59 9.23
N GLY A 81 3.39 10.05 8.13
CA GLY A 81 4.07 10.91 7.17
C GLY A 81 3.47 10.93 5.78
N THR A 82 4.06 11.79 4.94
CA THR A 82 3.71 11.91 3.52
C THR A 82 4.94 12.13 2.65
N HIS A 83 4.84 11.78 1.36
CA HIS A 83 5.85 12.08 0.35
C HIS A 83 5.21 12.38 -1.01
N ASN A 84 5.63 13.46 -1.67
CA ASN A 84 5.08 13.92 -2.96
C ASN A 84 3.54 14.08 -2.97
N VAL A 85 2.95 14.36 -1.82
CA VAL A 85 1.52 14.63 -1.62
C VAL A 85 1.31 16.14 -1.53
N ALA A 86 0.41 16.68 -2.37
CA ALA A 86 -0.07 18.07 -2.22
C ALA A 86 -1.16 18.16 -1.16
N ASP A 87 -2.02 17.15 -1.10
CA ASP A 87 -3.17 17.08 -0.22
C ASP A 87 -3.51 15.62 0.08
N ALA A 88 -3.73 15.26 1.35
CA ALA A 88 -4.18 13.92 1.74
C ALA A 88 -4.99 13.95 3.03
N TYR A 89 -6.10 13.22 3.04
CA TYR A 89 -6.91 13.03 4.23
C TYR A 89 -7.69 11.70 4.17
N LEU A 90 -7.96 11.16 5.36
CA LEU A 90 -8.96 10.12 5.61
C LEU A 90 -10.22 10.79 6.14
N SER A 91 -11.39 10.41 5.67
CA SER A 91 -12.68 10.93 6.14
C SER A 91 -13.67 9.81 6.41
N TRP A 92 -14.65 10.08 7.27
CA TRP A 92 -15.68 9.11 7.63
C TRP A 92 -17.05 9.73 7.86
N ASN A 93 -18.09 8.90 7.79
CA ASN A 93 -19.46 9.33 7.96
C ASN A 93 -19.88 9.51 9.45
N PRO A 94 -20.93 10.31 9.72
CA PRO A 94 -21.49 10.44 11.06
C PRO A 94 -21.93 9.09 11.64
N GLY A 95 -21.58 8.83 12.91
CA GLY A 95 -21.91 7.59 13.60
C GLY A 95 -20.72 6.63 13.73
N VAL A 96 -19.67 6.83 12.93
CA VAL A 96 -18.32 6.31 13.19
C VAL A 96 -17.65 7.20 14.25
N PHE A 97 -16.95 6.57 15.19
CA PHE A 97 -16.19 7.26 16.23
C PHE A 97 -14.73 6.82 16.24
N VAL A 98 -13.87 7.74 16.65
CA VAL A 98 -12.46 7.49 16.93
C VAL A 98 -12.35 6.89 18.34
N THR A 99 -11.68 5.76 18.49
CA THR A 99 -11.39 5.13 19.79
C THR A 99 -10.25 5.86 20.51
N SER A 100 -10.01 5.54 21.79
CA SER A 100 -8.85 6.08 22.51
C SER A 100 -7.49 5.64 21.94
N THR A 101 -7.49 4.61 21.08
CA THR A 101 -6.30 4.11 20.36
C THR A 101 -6.17 4.74 18.96
N GLY A 102 -7.09 5.61 18.55
CA GLY A 102 -7.05 6.21 17.22
C GLY A 102 -7.56 5.29 16.12
N ASN A 103 -8.40 4.30 16.42
CA ASN A 103 -9.05 3.47 15.40
C ASN A 103 -10.42 4.07 15.06
N LEU A 104 -10.93 3.83 13.85
CA LEU A 104 -12.31 4.15 13.47
C LEU A 104 -13.20 2.91 13.57
N ILE A 105 -14.31 3.02 14.29
CA ILE A 105 -15.28 1.93 14.42
C ILE A 105 -16.71 2.46 14.67
N THR A 106 -17.70 1.65 14.31
CA THR A 106 -19.06 1.75 14.84
C THR A 106 -19.79 0.40 14.80
N PRO A 107 -20.61 0.10 15.81
CA PRO A 107 -21.44 -1.10 15.83
C PRO A 107 -22.83 -0.89 15.20
N SER A 108 -23.14 0.31 14.70
CA SER A 108 -24.54 0.71 14.44
C SER A 108 -24.86 1.18 13.03
N VAL A 109 -23.86 1.59 12.24
CA VAL A 109 -24.07 2.08 10.87
C VAL A 109 -23.04 1.47 9.92
N VAL A 110 -23.38 1.46 8.63
CA VAL A 110 -22.38 1.19 7.58
C VAL A 110 -21.28 2.25 7.71
N GLN A 111 -20.04 1.79 7.72
CA GLN A 111 -18.87 2.61 8.00
C GLN A 111 -18.28 3.02 6.67
N GLU A 112 -18.45 4.29 6.30
CA GLU A 112 -17.96 4.81 5.03
C GLU A 112 -16.62 5.49 5.32
N PHE A 113 -15.53 4.88 4.87
CA PHE A 113 -14.17 5.41 5.03
C PHE A 113 -13.63 5.81 3.67
N PHE A 114 -13.28 7.08 3.50
CA PHE A 114 -12.75 7.60 2.24
C PHE A 114 -11.38 8.22 2.43
N ILE A 115 -10.40 7.74 1.66
CA ILE A 115 -9.07 8.35 1.59
C ILE A 115 -8.99 9.12 0.29
N ARG A 116 -8.62 10.40 0.37
CA ARG A 116 -8.32 11.20 -0.81
C ARG A 116 -6.86 11.61 -0.77
N ILE A 117 -6.15 11.41 -1.88
CA ILE A 117 -4.76 11.82 -2.04
C ILE A 117 -4.60 12.53 -3.39
N SER A 118 -3.98 13.70 -3.38
CA SER A 118 -3.60 14.45 -4.57
C SER A 118 -2.08 14.61 -4.62
N PRO A 119 -1.41 14.23 -5.73
CA PRO A 119 0.04 14.35 -5.83
C PRO A 119 0.49 15.80 -6.05
N VAL A 120 1.71 16.14 -5.62
CA VAL A 120 2.35 17.45 -5.93
C VAL A 120 2.57 17.66 -7.42
N SER A 121 2.81 16.58 -8.15
CA SER A 121 3.00 16.58 -9.60
C SER A 121 2.36 15.34 -10.18
N LEU A 122 1.71 15.49 -11.33
CA LEU A 122 1.13 14.35 -12.04
C LEU A 122 2.23 13.37 -12.44
N PHE A 123 1.95 12.10 -12.23
CA PHE A 123 2.74 11.05 -12.86
C PHE A 123 2.63 11.16 -14.38
N SER A 124 3.66 10.72 -15.09
CA SER A 124 3.77 10.88 -16.55
C SER A 124 3.65 9.56 -17.33
N GLY A 125 3.35 8.46 -16.63
CA GLY A 125 3.29 7.12 -17.19
C GLY A 125 2.47 6.17 -16.32
N PRO A 126 2.51 4.86 -16.62
CA PRO A 126 1.74 3.86 -15.90
C PRO A 126 2.10 3.81 -14.43
N LEU A 127 1.11 3.43 -13.61
CA LEU A 127 1.22 3.44 -12.16
C LEU A 127 0.91 2.08 -11.57
N VAL A 128 1.63 1.77 -10.50
CA VAL A 128 1.21 0.78 -9.50
C VAL A 128 0.77 1.54 -8.27
N VAL A 129 -0.40 1.19 -7.77
CA VAL A 129 -0.93 1.69 -6.50
C VAL A 129 -1.07 0.50 -5.56
N ALA A 130 -0.50 0.62 -4.37
CA ALA A 130 -0.60 -0.32 -3.28
C ALA A 130 -1.32 0.33 -2.09
N LEU A 131 -2.26 -0.40 -1.51
CA LEU A 131 -2.97 -0.04 -0.29
C LEU A 131 -2.75 -1.16 0.72
N GLN A 132 -2.11 -0.86 1.83
CA GLN A 132 -2.05 -1.74 2.99
C GLN A 132 -3.05 -1.24 4.02
N VAL A 133 -3.86 -2.14 4.56
CA VAL A 133 -4.82 -1.80 5.63
C VAL A 133 -4.70 -2.80 6.76
N GLU A 134 -4.77 -2.30 7.98
CA GLU A 134 -5.01 -3.11 9.16
C GLU A 134 -6.43 -2.85 9.65
N MET A 135 -7.20 -3.92 9.80
CA MET A 135 -8.55 -3.88 10.33
C MET A 135 -8.76 -4.94 11.39
N TRP A 136 -9.54 -4.62 12.43
CA TRP A 136 -9.90 -5.56 13.49
C TRP A 136 -11.38 -5.94 13.39
N GLY A 137 -11.72 -7.20 13.63
CA GLY A 137 -13.08 -7.72 13.54
C GLY A 137 -13.31 -8.56 12.28
N ASP A 138 -14.49 -8.42 11.70
CA ASP A 138 -14.93 -9.19 10.54
C ASP A 138 -14.05 -8.95 9.29
N GLU A 139 -14.14 -9.88 8.33
CA GLU A 139 -13.43 -9.75 7.05
C GLU A 139 -13.94 -8.53 6.26
N PRO A 140 -13.04 -7.60 5.86
CA PRO A 140 -13.44 -6.38 5.18
C PRO A 140 -13.79 -6.61 3.72
N ALA A 141 -14.70 -5.76 3.22
CA ALA A 141 -14.98 -5.64 1.81
C ALA A 141 -13.73 -5.17 1.04
N ALA A 142 -13.58 -5.67 -0.20
CA ALA A 142 -12.50 -5.22 -1.07
C ALA A 142 -12.70 -3.73 -1.41
N PRO A 143 -11.67 -2.88 -1.24
CA PRO A 143 -11.77 -1.45 -1.48
C PRO A 143 -11.86 -1.15 -2.99
N LEU A 144 -12.42 0.02 -3.29
CA LEU A 144 -12.39 0.61 -4.63
C LEU A 144 -11.41 1.76 -4.68
N LEU A 145 -10.75 1.95 -5.82
CA LEU A 145 -9.93 3.13 -6.09
C LEU A 145 -10.49 3.85 -7.31
N ASN A 146 -10.97 5.07 -7.13
CA ASN A 146 -11.68 5.85 -8.14
C ASN A 146 -12.83 5.05 -8.79
N GLY A 147 -13.55 4.26 -7.97
CA GLY A 147 -14.62 3.36 -8.40
C GLY A 147 -14.17 2.06 -9.09
N LEU A 148 -12.86 1.79 -9.17
CA LEU A 148 -12.31 0.59 -9.78
C LEU A 148 -11.89 -0.44 -8.71
N ALA A 149 -12.29 -1.68 -8.92
CA ALA A 149 -11.85 -2.79 -8.07
C ALA A 149 -10.35 -3.03 -8.18
N ALA A 150 -9.74 -3.51 -7.09
CA ALA A 150 -8.34 -3.91 -7.06
C ALA A 150 -8.07 -5.02 -8.07
N SER A 151 -6.90 -4.98 -8.71
CA SER A 151 -6.36 -6.10 -9.49
C SER A 151 -6.05 -7.31 -8.60
N SER A 152 -5.70 -7.05 -7.34
CA SER A 152 -5.62 -8.06 -6.29
C SER A 152 -6.03 -7.46 -4.95
N TRP A 153 -6.77 -8.22 -4.15
CA TRP A 153 -7.05 -7.96 -2.74
C TRP A 153 -6.68 -9.21 -1.97
N THR A 154 -5.66 -9.16 -1.12
CA THR A 154 -5.09 -10.36 -0.49
C THR A 154 -4.82 -10.10 0.98
N ARG A 155 -5.31 -10.99 1.83
CA ARG A 155 -4.95 -11.00 3.25
C ARG A 155 -3.50 -11.43 3.40
N THR A 156 -2.66 -10.54 3.94
CA THR A 156 -1.23 -10.80 4.17
C THR A 156 -0.99 -11.34 5.58
N PHE A 157 -1.86 -11.01 6.53
CA PHE A 157 -1.77 -11.51 7.90
C PHE A 157 -3.14 -11.69 8.55
N THR A 158 -3.23 -12.65 9.47
CA THR A 158 -4.38 -12.83 10.37
C THR A 158 -3.87 -13.30 11.73
N GLY A 159 -4.43 -12.73 12.80
CA GLY A 159 -4.07 -13.05 14.18
C GLY A 159 -5.09 -12.49 15.15
N THR A 160 -4.69 -12.33 16.41
CA THR A 160 -5.54 -11.77 17.47
C THR A 160 -5.02 -10.38 17.82
N SER A 161 -5.91 -9.38 17.83
CA SER A 161 -5.60 -8.03 18.27
C SER A 161 -5.44 -7.96 19.80
N VAL A 162 -4.94 -6.83 20.29
CA VAL A 162 -4.87 -6.55 21.74
C VAL A 162 -6.23 -6.45 22.43
N THR A 163 -7.32 -6.49 21.67
CA THR A 163 -8.71 -6.40 22.17
C THR A 163 -9.51 -7.70 21.96
N ASP A 164 -8.84 -8.83 21.73
CA ASP A 164 -9.45 -10.15 21.46
C ASP A 164 -10.34 -10.21 20.20
N HIS A 165 -10.18 -9.23 19.29
CA HIS A 165 -10.79 -9.27 17.95
C HIS A 165 -9.80 -9.81 16.92
N ASP A 166 -10.29 -10.41 15.84
CA ASP A 166 -9.42 -10.85 14.74
C ASP A 166 -8.70 -9.64 14.15
N LEU A 167 -7.36 -9.64 14.18
CA LEU A 167 -6.54 -8.66 13.49
C LEU A 167 -6.27 -9.19 12.09
N ASN A 168 -6.66 -8.42 11.08
CA ASN A 168 -6.42 -8.76 9.69
C ASN A 168 -5.65 -7.63 8.99
N GLN A 169 -4.65 -8.01 8.20
CA GLN A 169 -3.95 -7.08 7.33
C GLN A 169 -4.13 -7.51 5.89
N TYR A 170 -4.38 -6.54 5.01
CA TYR A 170 -4.62 -6.78 3.59
C TYR A 170 -3.79 -5.87 2.72
N LEU A 171 -3.45 -6.38 1.53
CA LEU A 171 -2.82 -5.66 0.45
C LEU A 171 -3.75 -5.59 -0.77
N GLY A 172 -4.07 -4.36 -1.18
CA GLY A 172 -4.74 -4.04 -2.44
C GLY A 172 -3.74 -3.54 -3.48
N LEU A 173 -3.79 -4.06 -4.71
CA LEU A 173 -2.99 -3.56 -5.82
C LEU A 173 -3.85 -3.13 -6.99
N TRP A 174 -3.50 -2.00 -7.60
CA TRP A 174 -4.07 -1.52 -8.86
C TRP A 174 -2.98 -1.15 -9.85
N TYR A 175 -3.30 -1.32 -11.13
CA TYR A 175 -2.45 -0.91 -12.24
C TYR A 175 -3.21 0.11 -13.11
N PHE A 176 -2.66 1.30 -13.27
CA PHE A 176 -3.22 2.34 -14.14
C PHE A 176 -2.35 2.52 -15.37
N ALA A 177 -2.97 2.49 -16.55
CA ALA A 177 -2.29 2.84 -17.79
C ALA A 177 -2.24 4.37 -18.01
N ASN A 178 -3.15 5.10 -17.38
CA ASN A 178 -3.30 6.54 -17.56
C ASN A 178 -2.91 7.30 -16.30
N THR A 179 -2.53 8.56 -16.50
CA THR A 179 -2.26 9.49 -15.41
C THR A 179 -3.56 9.88 -14.72
N VAL A 180 -3.52 10.00 -13.39
CA VAL A 180 -4.66 10.43 -12.58
C VAL A 180 -4.25 11.64 -11.76
N ASN A 181 -5.18 12.58 -11.59
CA ASN A 181 -4.96 13.82 -10.84
C ASN A 181 -5.26 13.70 -9.34
N HIS A 182 -5.93 12.63 -8.91
CA HIS A 182 -6.15 12.28 -7.51
C HIS A 182 -6.47 10.78 -7.39
N PHE A 183 -6.34 10.27 -6.18
CA PHE A 183 -6.64 8.90 -5.79
C PHE A 183 -7.68 8.96 -4.68
N GLU A 184 -8.84 8.37 -4.92
CA GLU A 184 -9.93 8.27 -3.95
C GLU A 184 -10.18 6.79 -3.65
N PHE A 185 -9.83 6.36 -2.44
CA PHE A 185 -10.11 5.01 -1.97
C PHE A 185 -11.43 5.02 -1.20
N ASP A 186 -12.30 4.08 -1.55
CA ASP A 186 -13.51 3.77 -0.81
C ASP A 186 -13.28 2.44 -0.07
N LEU A 187 -13.21 2.51 1.25
CA LEU A 187 -13.07 1.37 2.15
C LEU A 187 -14.36 1.15 2.95
N THR A 188 -15.52 1.40 2.35
CA THR A 188 -16.82 1.22 2.99
C THR A 188 -17.02 -0.22 3.47
N ASN A 189 -17.41 -0.36 4.73
CA ASN A 189 -17.50 -1.64 5.43
C ASN A 189 -18.77 -1.76 6.29
N GLN A 190 -19.14 -3.00 6.62
CA GLN A 190 -20.23 -3.27 7.56
C GLN A 190 -19.84 -2.84 8.99
N PRO A 191 -20.82 -2.66 9.90
CA PRO A 191 -20.54 -2.42 11.32
C PRO A 191 -19.61 -3.51 11.92
N PHE A 192 -18.96 -3.19 13.05
CA PHE A 192 -18.05 -4.07 13.80
C PHE A 192 -16.68 -4.35 13.17
N ILE A 193 -16.31 -3.60 12.13
CA ILE A 193 -14.94 -3.57 11.60
C ILE A 193 -14.24 -2.31 12.10
N SER A 194 -13.10 -2.45 12.77
CA SER A 194 -12.28 -1.33 13.21
C SER A 194 -11.19 -1.06 12.18
N LEU A 195 -11.15 0.12 11.54
CA LEU A 195 -9.96 0.53 10.77
C LEU A 195 -8.90 1.01 11.75
N ALA A 196 -7.78 0.30 11.82
CA ALA A 196 -6.68 0.59 12.75
C ALA A 196 -5.56 1.37 12.06
N GLN A 197 -5.11 0.92 10.89
CA GLN A 197 -4.03 1.55 10.16
C GLN A 197 -4.28 1.50 8.66
N VAL A 198 -3.78 2.49 7.93
CA VAL A 198 -3.82 2.52 6.48
C VAL A 198 -2.55 3.15 5.90
N ALA A 199 -1.92 2.49 4.94
CA ALA A 199 -0.80 3.02 4.19
C ALA A 199 -1.08 2.95 2.70
N VAL A 200 -0.81 4.06 2.00
CA VAL A 200 -0.92 4.14 0.55
C VAL A 200 0.44 4.42 -0.03
N ASP A 201 0.81 3.59 -1.00
CA ASP A 201 2.02 3.77 -1.78
C ASP A 201 1.71 3.75 -3.28
N ILE A 202 2.27 4.71 -4.01
CA ILE A 202 2.05 4.83 -5.45
C ILE A 202 3.39 5.05 -6.12
N ALA A 203 3.64 4.37 -7.23
CA ALA A 203 4.84 4.61 -8.02
C ALA A 203 4.55 4.59 -9.49
N GLN A 204 5.23 5.50 -10.21
CA GLN A 204 5.34 5.40 -11.66
C GLN A 204 6.28 4.26 -12.01
N VAL A 205 5.79 3.35 -12.84
CA VAL A 205 6.59 2.29 -13.43
C VAL A 205 7.03 2.69 -14.82
N SER A 206 8.31 2.52 -15.11
CA SER A 206 8.89 2.84 -16.43
C SER A 206 8.22 2.02 -17.53
N GLU A 207 7.72 2.66 -18.60
CA GLU A 207 7.44 1.96 -19.86
C GLU A 207 8.79 1.60 -20.51
N PRO A 208 9.42 0.46 -20.16
CA PRO A 208 9.35 -0.71 -21.03
C PRO A 208 9.60 -2.06 -20.31
N TYR A 209 8.73 -2.48 -19.38
CA TYR A 209 8.77 -3.88 -18.91
C TYR A 209 8.15 -4.85 -19.93
N MET A 210 7.15 -4.44 -20.72
CA MET A 210 6.58 -5.30 -21.78
C MET A 210 7.56 -5.57 -22.93
N LEU A 211 8.33 -4.57 -23.37
CA LEU A 211 9.32 -4.76 -24.45
C LEU A 211 10.53 -5.57 -23.98
N ALA A 212 11.01 -5.38 -22.75
CA ALA A 212 12.08 -6.22 -22.19
C ALA A 212 11.61 -7.68 -22.00
N ILE A 213 10.39 -7.91 -21.51
CA ILE A 213 9.82 -9.26 -21.37
C ILE A 213 9.58 -9.90 -22.75
N MET A 214 9.06 -9.16 -23.73
CA MET A 214 8.89 -9.65 -25.12
C MET A 214 10.23 -9.95 -25.81
N LEU A 215 11.25 -9.10 -25.65
CA LEU A 215 12.58 -9.31 -26.25
C LEU A 215 13.29 -10.51 -25.60
N THR A 216 13.14 -10.69 -24.29
CA THR A 216 13.67 -11.86 -23.56
C THR A 216 12.93 -13.14 -23.95
N GLY A 217 11.62 -13.07 -24.21
CA GLY A 217 10.82 -14.17 -24.76
C GLY A 217 11.22 -14.57 -26.19
N LEU A 218 11.49 -13.59 -27.06
CA LEU A 218 11.94 -13.83 -28.44
C LEU A 218 13.35 -14.43 -28.53
N ILE A 219 14.27 -14.05 -27.63
CA ILE A 219 15.62 -14.65 -27.55
C ILE A 219 15.57 -16.09 -27.03
N LEU A 220 14.63 -16.42 -26.13
CA LEU A 220 14.40 -17.80 -25.67
C LEU A 220 13.85 -18.69 -26.80
N ILE A 221 12.90 -18.20 -27.59
CA ILE A 221 12.32 -18.97 -28.70
C ILE A 221 13.37 -19.18 -29.82
N GLY A 222 14.20 -18.17 -30.10
CA GLY A 222 15.30 -18.26 -31.08
C GLY A 222 16.43 -19.22 -30.67
N SER A 223 16.69 -19.38 -29.37
CA SER A 223 17.72 -20.31 -28.86
C SER A 223 17.22 -21.75 -28.78
N MET A 224 15.93 -21.97 -28.47
CA MET A 224 15.34 -23.32 -28.51
C MET A 224 15.17 -23.86 -29.95
N THR A 225 14.89 -23.00 -30.93
CA THR A 225 14.80 -23.40 -32.34
C THR A 225 16.16 -23.77 -32.94
N ARG A 226 17.24 -23.04 -32.60
CA ARG A 226 18.61 -23.41 -33.03
C ARG A 226 19.11 -24.74 -32.44
N TYR A 227 18.66 -25.11 -31.24
CA TYR A 227 19.11 -26.35 -30.57
C TYR A 227 18.45 -27.60 -31.15
N ARG A 228 17.26 -27.48 -31.76
CA ARG A 228 16.53 -28.60 -32.36
C ARG A 228 16.93 -28.92 -33.81
N SER A 229 17.75 -28.09 -34.44
CA SER A 229 18.13 -28.23 -35.85
C SER A 229 19.57 -28.68 -36.08
N ARG A 230 20.23 -29.32 -35.10
CA ARG A 230 21.47 -30.10 -35.35
C ARG A 230 21.12 -31.59 -35.46
N PRO A 231 21.14 -32.18 -36.66
CA PRO A 231 21.03 -33.62 -36.82
C PRO A 231 22.32 -34.29 -36.32
N ILE A 232 22.18 -35.51 -35.79
CA ILE A 232 23.30 -36.45 -35.57
C ILE A 232 23.79 -36.94 -36.93
#